data_AF-A0A6G1RKM1-F1
#
_entry.id   AF-A0A6G1RKM1-F1
#
_cell.length_a   1.000
_cell.length_b   1.000
_cell.length_c   1.000
_cell.angle_alpha   90.00
_cell.angle_beta   90.00
_cell.angle_gamma   90.00
#
_symmetry.space_group_name_H-M   'P 1'
#
loop_
_entity.id
_entity.type
_entity.pdbx_description
1 polymer ?
#
loop_
_entity_poly.entity_id
_entity_poly.type
_entity_poly.pdbx_seq_one_letter_code
_entity_poly.pdbx_strand_id
1 'polypeptide(L)'
;SKVVQTKKEETLPPSLSQNIPTFYFPRGCPKEKVNIDAVIAKIERTFSEFPNERATLEDMGKVAKACECPLYWKGPLFYCAGGERTGYVSVHKFVAMWRKILQTCYDDAAKFVHLLMNPGCNYLVQEDFIPFLQDVVNSHPGLSFLKEASEFHSRYITTVIQRIFYTVNRS
;
A
#
# COMPACT_ATOMS: atom_id res chain seq x y z
N SER A 1 41.41 35.94 -52.62
CA SER A 1 41.21 35.52 -51.22
C SER A 1 39.72 35.38 -50.95
N LYS A 2 39.22 34.14 -50.80
CA LYS A 2 37.80 33.88 -50.46
C LYS A 2 37.67 33.91 -48.93
N VAL A 3 36.89 34.85 -48.42
CA VAL A 3 36.57 34.95 -46.98
C VAL A 3 35.46 33.96 -46.68
N VAL A 4 35.76 32.97 -45.84
CA VAL A 4 34.81 32.00 -45.31
C VAL A 4 33.96 32.70 -44.25
N GLN A 5 32.65 32.77 -44.46
CA GLN A 5 31.70 33.24 -43.45
C GLN A 5 31.49 32.14 -42.40
N THR A 6 31.89 32.41 -41.17
CA THR A 6 31.60 31.58 -40.01
C THR A 6 30.11 31.72 -39.66
N LYS A 7 29.35 30.64 -39.82
CA LYS A 7 27.93 30.57 -39.44
C LYS A 7 27.85 30.62 -37.90
N LYS A 8 27.29 31.71 -37.37
CA LYS A 8 27.02 31.87 -35.94
C LYS A 8 25.91 30.89 -35.57
N GLU A 9 26.24 29.92 -34.72
CA GLU A 9 25.31 28.93 -34.20
C GLU A 9 24.39 29.63 -33.19
N GLU A 10 23.16 29.94 -33.59
CA GLU A 10 22.12 30.45 -32.69
C GLU A 10 21.63 29.32 -31.79
N THR A 11 21.93 29.42 -30.50
CA THR A 11 21.38 28.57 -29.45
C THR A 11 19.86 28.71 -29.45
N LEU A 12 19.16 27.64 -29.80
CA LEU A 12 17.69 27.57 -29.71
C LEU A 12 17.23 27.97 -28.29
N PRO A 13 16.10 28.68 -28.15
CA PRO A 13 15.57 29.04 -26.85
C PRO A 13 15.33 27.76 -26.02
N PRO A 14 15.61 27.78 -24.72
CA PRO A 14 15.32 26.65 -23.84
C PRO A 14 13.84 26.26 -24.00
N SER A 15 13.58 24.99 -24.30
CA SER A 15 12.22 24.49 -24.46
C SER A 15 11.40 24.80 -23.21
N LEU A 16 10.13 25.17 -23.36
CA LEU A 16 9.21 25.48 -22.26
C LEU A 16 9.18 24.39 -21.15
N SER A 17 9.56 23.15 -21.50
CA SER A 17 9.75 22.02 -20.57
C SER A 17 10.85 22.22 -19.52
N GLN A 18 11.75 23.19 -19.66
CA GLN A 18 12.73 23.53 -18.62
C GLN A 18 12.15 24.43 -17.51
N ASN A 19 11.01 25.09 -17.76
CA ASN A 19 10.38 26.02 -16.81
C ASN A 19 9.22 25.42 -16.01
N ILE A 20 8.60 24.33 -16.50
CA ILE A 20 7.49 23.67 -15.82
C ILE A 20 8.00 22.35 -15.24
N PRO A 21 8.17 22.25 -13.90
CA PRO A 21 8.55 21.00 -13.28
C PRO A 21 7.46 19.94 -13.46
N THR A 22 7.84 18.66 -13.35
CA THR A 22 6.87 17.56 -13.32
C THR A 22 5.84 17.81 -12.22
N PHE A 23 4.57 17.89 -12.59
CA PHE A 23 3.45 18.15 -11.67
C PHE A 23 2.46 16.99 -11.58
N TYR A 24 2.54 16.02 -12.50
CA TYR A 24 1.68 14.84 -12.51
C TYR A 24 2.41 13.62 -11.96
N PHE A 25 1.92 13.11 -10.83
CA PHE A 25 2.50 11.95 -10.15
C PHE A 25 1.38 10.94 -9.80
N PRO A 26 1.07 9.99 -10.69
CA PRO A 26 -0.09 9.10 -10.54
C PRO A 26 0.01 8.15 -9.33
N ARG A 27 1.19 8.00 -8.73
CA ARG A 27 1.42 7.14 -7.55
C ARG A 27 1.91 7.92 -6.33
N GLY A 28 1.67 9.23 -6.32
CA GLY A 28 2.18 10.17 -5.32
C GLY A 28 3.50 10.81 -5.75
N CYS A 29 3.77 12.02 -5.25
CA CYS A 29 5.04 12.69 -5.50
C CYS A 29 6.16 11.92 -4.77
N PRO A 30 7.28 11.57 -5.43
CA PRO A 30 8.42 10.97 -4.76
C PRO A 30 8.92 11.91 -3.64
N LYS A 31 8.60 11.57 -2.39
CA LYS A 31 9.14 12.27 -1.21
C LYS A 31 10.62 11.93 -1.06
N GLU A 32 11.31 12.57 -0.09
CA GLU A 32 12.64 12.15 0.35
C GLU A 32 12.74 10.62 0.37
N LYS A 33 13.83 10.08 -0.19
CA LYS A 33 13.99 8.64 -0.38
C LYS A 33 13.82 7.94 0.96
N VAL A 34 12.65 7.31 1.15
CA VAL A 34 12.42 6.38 2.26
C VAL A 34 13.55 5.37 2.20
N ASN A 35 14.26 5.18 3.32
CA ASN A 35 15.32 4.19 3.37
C ASN A 35 14.69 2.79 3.38
N ILE A 36 14.40 2.27 2.18
CA ILE A 36 13.73 0.98 1.98
C ILE A 36 14.49 -0.11 2.71
N ASP A 37 15.82 -0.12 2.64
CA ASP A 37 16.62 -1.17 3.27
C ASP A 37 16.57 -1.12 4.80
N ALA A 38 16.46 0.06 5.40
CA ALA A 38 16.22 0.19 6.84
C ALA A 38 14.84 -0.37 7.25
N VAL A 39 13.79 -0.09 6.46
CA VAL A 39 12.44 -0.64 6.69
C VAL A 39 12.45 -2.17 6.54
N ILE A 40 13.09 -2.69 5.49
CA ILE A 40 13.21 -4.14 5.27
C ILE A 40 13.99 -4.81 6.41
N ALA A 41 15.11 -4.24 6.87
CA ALA A 41 15.88 -4.81 7.99
C ALA A 41 15.06 -4.86 9.28
N LYS A 42 14.18 -3.87 9.52
CA LYS A 42 13.25 -3.88 10.67
C LYS A 42 12.19 -4.97 10.53
N ILE A 43 11.69 -5.20 9.32
CA ILE A 43 10.74 -6.29 9.01
C ILE A 43 11.43 -7.65 9.23
N GLU A 44 12.61 -7.87 8.66
CA GLU A 44 13.37 -9.13 8.82
C GLU A 44 13.64 -9.42 10.29
N ARG A 45 14.08 -8.41 11.07
CA ARG A 45 14.21 -8.54 12.52
C ARG A 45 12.91 -8.95 13.19
N THR A 46 11.80 -8.33 12.81
CA THR A 46 10.48 -8.68 13.38
C THR A 46 10.09 -10.13 13.05
N PHE A 47 10.35 -10.59 11.82
CA PHE A 47 10.06 -11.96 11.41
C PHE A 47 10.96 -12.99 12.10
N SER A 48 12.20 -12.63 12.46
CA SER A 48 13.11 -13.53 13.19
C SER A 48 12.61 -13.90 14.60
N GLU A 49 11.67 -13.13 15.15
CA GLU A 49 11.01 -13.42 16.42
C GLU A 49 9.89 -14.47 16.28
N PHE A 50 9.46 -14.78 15.06
CA PHE A 50 8.36 -15.72 14.81
C PHE A 50 8.85 -17.14 14.57
N PRO A 51 8.09 -18.17 14.98
CA PRO A 51 8.42 -19.56 14.68
C PRO A 51 8.60 -19.78 13.18
N ASN A 52 9.77 -20.32 12.79
CA ASN A 52 10.15 -20.57 11.38
C ASN A 52 10.10 -19.33 10.47
N GLU A 53 10.23 -18.12 11.03
CA GLU A 53 10.13 -16.85 10.29
C GLU A 53 8.83 -16.73 9.48
N ARG A 54 7.73 -17.21 10.09
CA ARG A 54 6.38 -17.20 9.51
C ARG A 54 5.44 -16.43 10.42
N ALA A 55 4.82 -15.39 9.89
CA ALA A 55 3.82 -14.59 10.59
C ALA A 55 2.41 -15.12 10.28
N THR A 56 1.64 -15.40 11.33
CA THR A 56 0.19 -15.63 11.25
C THR A 56 -0.55 -14.29 11.30
N LEU A 57 -1.87 -14.28 11.08
CA LEU A 57 -2.66 -13.04 11.17
C LEU A 57 -2.54 -12.34 12.54
N GLU A 58 -2.35 -13.09 13.62
CA GLU A 58 -2.17 -12.56 14.98
C GLU A 58 -0.86 -11.79 15.14
N ASP A 59 0.20 -12.24 14.46
CA ASP A 59 1.52 -11.62 14.49
C ASP A 59 1.58 -10.30 13.69
N MET A 60 0.66 -10.12 12.76
CA MET A 60 0.71 -9.02 11.77
C MET A 60 0.52 -7.64 12.38
N GLY A 61 0.05 -7.53 13.63
CA GLY A 61 0.10 -6.26 14.36
C GLY A 61 1.54 -5.75 14.58
N LYS A 62 2.48 -6.65 14.89
CA LYS A 62 3.90 -6.31 15.00
C LYS A 62 4.49 -5.97 13.64
N VAL A 63 4.13 -6.73 12.61
CA VAL A 63 4.57 -6.50 11.22
C VAL A 63 4.08 -5.15 10.69
N ALA A 64 2.83 -4.77 10.94
CA ALA A 64 2.29 -3.46 10.56
C ALA A 64 3.10 -2.31 11.20
N LYS A 65 3.45 -2.45 12.49
CA LYS A 65 4.32 -1.48 13.19
C LYS A 65 5.74 -1.44 12.60
N ALA A 66 6.28 -2.58 12.17
CA ALA A 66 7.58 -2.63 11.48
C ALA A 66 7.54 -1.87 10.15
N CYS A 67 6.42 -2.00 9.42
CA CYS A 67 6.15 -1.31 8.15
C CYS A 67 5.75 0.17 8.31
N GLU A 68 5.70 0.70 9.53
CA GLU A 68 5.24 2.07 9.84
C GLU A 68 3.80 2.32 9.37
N CYS A 69 2.98 1.27 9.34
CA CYS A 69 1.58 1.33 8.99
C CYS A 69 0.69 1.39 10.24
N PRO A 70 -0.53 1.93 10.13
CA PRO A 70 -1.55 1.81 11.18
C PRO A 70 -1.84 0.34 11.54
N LEU A 71 -2.20 0.08 12.80
CA LEU A 71 -2.44 -1.29 13.30
C LEU A 71 -3.43 -2.08 12.44
N TYR A 72 -4.53 -1.45 12.03
CA TYR A 72 -5.60 -2.12 11.26
C TYR A 72 -5.22 -2.43 9.80
N TRP A 73 -4.00 -2.07 9.36
CA TRP A 73 -3.46 -2.55 8.09
C TRP A 73 -2.92 -3.97 8.18
N LYS A 74 -2.87 -4.58 9.37
CA LYS A 74 -2.44 -5.97 9.60
C LYS A 74 -3.18 -6.97 8.69
N GLY A 75 -4.50 -6.83 8.55
CA GLY A 75 -5.31 -7.65 7.63
C GLY A 75 -4.88 -7.45 6.17
N PRO A 76 -4.99 -6.24 5.60
CA PRO A 76 -4.54 -5.93 4.24
C PRO A 76 -3.12 -6.44 3.91
N LEU A 77 -2.17 -6.22 4.82
CA LEU A 77 -0.79 -6.70 4.67
C LEU A 77 -0.71 -8.23 4.58
N PHE A 78 -1.48 -8.93 5.41
CA PHE A 78 -1.54 -10.39 5.43
C PHE A 78 -2.19 -10.96 4.17
N TYR A 79 -3.33 -10.41 3.76
CA TYR A 79 -4.09 -10.86 2.60
C TYR A 79 -3.33 -10.57 1.29
N CYS A 80 -2.75 -9.39 1.15
CA CYS A 80 -1.92 -9.04 -0.02
C CYS A 80 -0.68 -9.93 -0.14
N ALA A 81 -0.06 -10.29 0.99
CA ALA A 81 1.03 -11.26 1.02
C ALA A 81 0.55 -12.71 0.79
N GLY A 82 -0.75 -12.93 0.56
CA GLY A 82 -1.37 -14.23 0.31
C GLY A 82 -1.32 -15.17 1.50
N GLY A 83 -1.44 -14.63 2.72
CA GLY A 83 -1.44 -15.39 3.96
C GLY A 83 -2.70 -16.24 4.15
N GLU A 84 -3.84 -15.82 3.60
CA GLU A 84 -5.11 -16.59 3.65
C GLU A 84 -4.97 -18.01 3.10
N ARG A 85 -4.25 -18.16 1.98
CA ARG A 85 -4.09 -19.46 1.30
C ARG A 85 -3.27 -20.47 2.11
N THR A 86 -2.37 -19.99 2.96
CA THR A 86 -1.40 -20.83 3.70
C THR A 86 -1.59 -20.79 5.20
N GLY A 87 -2.42 -19.89 5.74
CA GLY A 87 -2.56 -19.59 7.16
C GLY A 87 -1.42 -18.75 7.75
N TYR A 88 -0.35 -18.52 6.99
CA TYR A 88 0.82 -17.74 7.40
C TYR A 88 1.50 -17.09 6.19
N VAL A 89 2.40 -16.14 6.46
CA VAL A 89 3.27 -15.51 5.46
C VAL A 89 4.73 -15.69 5.87
N SER A 90 5.60 -16.11 4.96
CA SER A 90 7.05 -16.16 5.21
C SER A 90 7.71 -14.80 5.01
N VAL A 91 8.83 -14.55 5.70
CA VAL A 91 9.61 -13.32 5.57
C VAL A 91 9.94 -12.98 4.11
N HIS A 92 10.41 -13.96 3.33
CA HIS A 92 10.77 -13.74 1.93
C HIS A 92 9.60 -13.25 1.07
N LYS A 93 8.41 -13.85 1.24
CA LYS A 93 7.22 -13.47 0.49
C LYS A 93 6.75 -12.06 0.90
N PHE A 94 6.78 -11.77 2.20
CA PHE A 94 6.39 -10.48 2.72
C PHE A 94 7.34 -9.36 2.26
N VAL A 95 8.65 -9.55 2.41
CA VAL A 95 9.68 -8.58 2.01
C VAL A 95 9.62 -8.30 0.51
N ALA A 96 9.46 -9.33 -0.33
CA ALA A 96 9.31 -9.15 -1.77
C ALA A 96 8.09 -8.28 -2.14
N MET A 97 6.95 -8.54 -1.49
CA MET A 97 5.73 -7.76 -1.66
C MET A 97 5.91 -6.31 -1.18
N TRP A 98 6.40 -6.11 0.05
CA TRP A 98 6.50 -4.78 0.64
C TRP A 98 7.54 -3.90 -0.06
N ARG A 99 8.68 -4.48 -0.48
CA ARG A 99 9.69 -3.78 -1.28
C ARG A 99 9.08 -3.25 -2.58
N LYS A 100 8.26 -4.06 -3.27
CA LYS A 100 7.56 -3.63 -4.49
C LYS A 100 6.60 -2.48 -4.22
N ILE A 101 5.85 -2.51 -3.11
CA ILE A 101 4.95 -1.43 -2.72
C ILE A 101 5.73 -0.14 -2.45
N LEU A 102 6.78 -0.18 -1.64
CA LEU A 102 7.59 1.00 -1.30
C LEU A 102 8.26 1.65 -2.51
N GLN A 103 8.60 0.86 -3.54
CA GLN A 103 9.19 1.38 -4.78
C GLN A 103 8.17 2.03 -5.72
N THR A 104 6.89 1.66 -5.58
CA THR A 104 5.84 2.02 -6.54
C THR A 104 4.78 2.95 -5.97
N CYS A 105 4.65 3.06 -4.66
CA CYS A 105 3.60 3.83 -3.98
C CYS A 105 4.24 4.81 -3.00
N TYR A 106 4.06 6.12 -3.25
CA TYR A 106 4.78 7.18 -2.53
C TYR A 106 3.95 7.87 -1.42
N ASP A 107 2.67 7.53 -1.31
CA ASP A 107 1.79 7.98 -0.24
C ASP A 107 0.94 6.82 0.31
N ASP A 108 0.24 7.07 1.41
CA ASP A 108 -0.52 6.02 2.09
C ASP A 108 -1.78 5.62 1.32
N ALA A 109 -2.36 6.52 0.52
CA ALA A 109 -3.50 6.19 -0.32
C ALA A 109 -3.10 5.17 -1.40
N ALA A 110 -2.00 5.42 -2.11
CA ALA A 110 -1.46 4.52 -3.12
C ALA A 110 -1.08 3.15 -2.52
N LYS A 111 -0.42 3.14 -1.34
CA LYS A 111 -0.10 1.88 -0.64
C LYS A 111 -1.38 1.12 -0.29
N PHE A 112 -2.38 1.79 0.28
CA PHE A 112 -3.62 1.16 0.70
C PHE A 112 -4.40 0.58 -0.49
N VAL A 113 -4.52 1.35 -1.58
CA VAL A 113 -5.13 0.85 -2.84
C VAL A 113 -4.36 -0.36 -3.35
N HIS A 114 -3.02 -0.34 -3.36
CA HIS A 114 -2.24 -1.47 -3.83
C HIS A 114 -2.39 -2.73 -2.98
N LEU A 115 -2.63 -2.58 -1.67
CA LEU A 115 -2.82 -3.71 -0.76
C LEU A 115 -4.18 -4.40 -0.96
N LEU A 116 -5.22 -3.64 -1.34
CA LEU A 116 -6.58 -4.16 -1.45
C LEU A 116 -6.99 -4.51 -2.89
N MET A 117 -6.40 -3.85 -3.90
CA MET A 117 -6.85 -3.99 -5.28
C MET A 117 -6.63 -5.40 -5.84
N ASN A 118 -7.54 -5.80 -6.74
CA ASN A 118 -7.31 -6.98 -7.56
C ASN A 118 -6.15 -6.78 -8.56
N PRO A 119 -5.43 -7.86 -8.93
CA PRO A 119 -4.36 -7.79 -9.91
C PRO A 119 -4.81 -7.15 -11.22
N GLY A 120 -4.05 -6.18 -11.72
CA GLY A 120 -4.35 -5.48 -12.98
C GLY A 120 -5.32 -4.30 -12.84
N CYS A 121 -5.94 -4.11 -11.66
CA CYS A 121 -6.71 -2.91 -11.35
C CYS A 121 -5.81 -1.84 -10.71
N ASN A 122 -6.26 -0.59 -10.74
CA ASN A 122 -5.66 0.56 -10.06
C ASN A 122 -6.71 1.34 -9.25
N TYR A 123 -7.80 0.66 -8.89
CA TYR A 123 -8.95 1.17 -8.15
C TYR A 123 -9.44 0.06 -7.22
N LEU A 124 -10.31 0.43 -6.28
CA LEU A 124 -10.95 -0.51 -5.35
C LEU A 124 -12.43 -0.64 -5.70
N VAL A 125 -12.93 -1.87 -5.74
CA VAL A 125 -14.36 -2.18 -5.74
C VAL A 125 -14.84 -2.49 -4.33
N GLN A 126 -16.15 -2.67 -4.15
CA GLN A 126 -16.74 -2.86 -2.83
C GLN A 126 -16.21 -4.12 -2.14
N GLU A 127 -16.07 -5.19 -2.90
CA GLU A 127 -15.62 -6.51 -2.44
C GLU A 127 -14.19 -6.49 -1.89
N ASP A 128 -13.34 -5.59 -2.41
CA ASP A 128 -11.93 -5.46 -1.99
C ASP A 128 -11.80 -5.04 -0.52
N PHE A 129 -12.83 -4.42 0.05
CA PHE A 129 -12.85 -4.00 1.45
C PHE A 129 -13.30 -5.11 2.42
N ILE A 130 -13.86 -6.21 1.92
CA ILE A 130 -14.40 -7.29 2.77
C ILE A 130 -13.32 -7.88 3.68
N PRO A 131 -12.13 -8.31 3.19
CA PRO A 131 -11.11 -8.90 4.06
C PRO A 131 -10.61 -7.92 5.12
N PHE A 132 -10.46 -6.64 4.75
CA PHE A 132 -10.08 -5.58 5.68
C PHE A 132 -11.12 -5.40 6.80
N LEU A 133 -12.39 -5.26 6.44
CA LEU A 133 -13.46 -5.03 7.42
C LEU A 133 -13.76 -6.25 8.27
N GLN A 134 -13.61 -7.46 7.72
CA GLN A 134 -13.72 -8.69 8.49
C GLN A 134 -12.66 -8.76 9.59
N ASP A 135 -11.41 -8.37 9.29
CA ASP A 135 -10.34 -8.28 10.29
C ASP A 135 -10.65 -7.23 11.38
N VAL A 136 -11.22 -6.08 10.99
CA VAL A 136 -11.67 -5.04 11.94
C VAL A 136 -12.77 -5.58 12.86
N VAL A 137 -13.79 -6.24 12.33
CA VAL A 137 -14.86 -6.87 13.14
C VAL A 137 -14.28 -7.90 14.12
N ASN A 138 -13.30 -8.69 13.69
CA ASN A 138 -12.73 -9.77 14.48
C ASN A 138 -11.77 -9.31 15.59
N SER A 139 -11.21 -8.10 15.49
CA SER A 139 -10.11 -7.64 16.33
C SER A 139 -10.35 -6.31 17.07
N HIS A 140 -11.28 -5.48 16.61
CA HIS A 140 -11.55 -4.20 17.27
C HIS A 140 -12.30 -4.43 18.60
N PRO A 141 -11.79 -3.96 19.75
CA PRO A 141 -12.38 -4.25 21.06
C PRO A 141 -13.82 -3.73 21.18
N GLY A 142 -14.11 -2.58 20.56
CA GLY A 142 -15.46 -2.02 20.48
C GLY A 142 -16.43 -2.78 19.57
N LEU A 143 -15.99 -3.81 18.83
CA LEU A 143 -16.83 -4.69 18.02
C LEU A 143 -16.84 -6.13 18.55
N SER A 144 -16.30 -6.38 19.74
CA SER A 144 -16.26 -7.73 20.34
C SER A 144 -17.65 -8.36 20.46
N PHE A 145 -18.68 -7.56 20.78
CA PHE A 145 -20.07 -8.03 20.81
C PHE A 145 -20.55 -8.48 19.42
N LEU A 146 -20.12 -7.79 18.37
CA LEU A 146 -20.48 -8.12 17.01
C LEU A 146 -19.79 -9.42 16.60
N LYS A 147 -18.54 -9.64 17.01
CA LYS A 147 -17.78 -10.88 16.76
C LYS A 147 -18.55 -12.14 17.19
N GLU A 148 -19.28 -12.08 18.31
CA GLU A 148 -20.11 -13.20 18.81
C GLU A 148 -21.41 -13.39 18.03
N ALA A 149 -21.88 -12.36 17.30
CA ALA A 149 -23.13 -12.35 16.57
C ALA A 149 -22.89 -12.38 15.04
N SER A 150 -22.43 -13.53 14.55
CA SER A 150 -22.02 -13.75 13.15
C SER A 150 -23.10 -13.39 12.11
N GLU A 151 -24.38 -13.51 12.47
CA GLU A 151 -25.51 -13.15 11.60
C GLU A 151 -25.56 -11.65 11.23
N PHE A 152 -24.91 -10.78 12.02
CA PHE A 152 -24.87 -9.34 11.79
C PHE A 152 -23.58 -8.88 11.11
N HIS A 153 -22.56 -9.75 10.97
CA HIS A 153 -21.26 -9.38 10.38
C HIS A 153 -21.43 -8.86 8.97
N SER A 154 -22.10 -9.64 8.11
CA SER A 154 -22.29 -9.27 6.71
C SER A 154 -23.04 -7.95 6.58
N ARG A 155 -24.10 -7.73 7.36
CA ARG A 155 -24.87 -6.48 7.33
C ARG A 155 -24.02 -5.28 7.77
N TYR A 156 -23.22 -5.44 8.82
CA TYR A 156 -22.31 -4.40 9.29
C TYR A 156 -21.25 -4.06 8.24
N ILE A 157 -20.57 -5.08 7.69
CA ILE A 157 -19.55 -4.91 6.65
C ILE A 157 -20.14 -4.20 5.44
N THR A 158 -21.26 -4.69 4.90
CA THR A 158 -21.96 -4.06 3.77
C THR A 158 -22.27 -2.59 4.08
N THR A 159 -22.79 -2.28 5.28
CA THR A 159 -23.13 -0.90 5.66
C THR A 159 -21.90 0.00 5.70
N VAL A 160 -20.78 -0.48 6.25
CA VAL A 160 -19.53 0.28 6.31
C VAL A 160 -18.99 0.54 4.90
N ILE A 161 -19.01 -0.46 4.01
CA ILE A 161 -18.60 -0.30 2.60
C ILE A 161 -19.45 0.75 1.91
N GLN A 162 -20.79 0.69 2.06
CA GLN A 162 -21.68 1.69 1.47
C GLN A 162 -21.33 3.10 1.95
N ARG A 163 -21.05 3.27 3.25
CA ARG A 163 -20.67 4.58 3.81
C ARG A 163 -19.32 5.08 3.29
N ILE A 164 -18.34 4.18 3.11
CA ILE A 164 -17.05 4.51 2.51
C ILE A 164 -17.26 5.03 1.08
N PHE A 165 -17.96 4.27 0.24
CA PHE A 165 -18.21 4.67 -1.15
C PHE A 165 -19.05 5.95 -1.25
N TYR A 166 -20.06 6.11 -0.39
CA TYR A 166 -20.86 7.33 -0.33
C TYR A 166 -20.03 8.58 0.00
N THR A 167 -19.00 8.44 0.83
CA THR A 167 -18.17 9.57 1.30
C THR A 167 -16.99 9.84 0.38
N VAL A 168 -16.31 8.78 -0.08
CA VAL A 168 -15.03 8.86 -0.79
C VAL A 168 -15.21 8.83 -2.31
N ASN A 169 -16.10 7.99 -2.83
CA ASN A 169 -16.36 7.88 -4.27
C ASN A 169 -17.42 8.90 -4.71
N ARG A 170 -17.18 10.18 -4.38
CA ARG A 170 -18.03 11.29 -4.80
C ARG A 170 -17.45 11.85 -6.10
N SER A 171 -18.16 11.65 -7.20
CA SER A 171 -17.91 12.30 -8.48
C SER A 171 -18.42 13.73 -8.46
#